data_AF-Q0WVZ6-F1
#
_entry.id   AF-Q0WVZ6-F1
#
_cell.length_a   1.000
_cell.length_b   1.000
_cell.length_c   1.000
_cell.angle_alpha   90.00
_cell.angle_beta   90.00
_cell.angle_gamma   90.00
#
_symmetry.space_group_name_H-M   'P 1'
#
loop_
_entity.id
_entity.type
_entity.pdbx_description
1 polymer ?
#
loop_
_entity_poly.entity_id
_entity_poly.type
_entity_poly.pdbx_seq_one_letter_code
_entity_poly.pdbx_strand_id
1 'polypeptide(L)'
;MANPDSSIELPKTSVVCKPSEGAFEQVFKMANINPKKTLFFDDSIRNIQTGKRVGLHTVWVGTSHREEGVDIALEHIHNIREALPQLWDAVDDKAKEIRTRQKVAIETIA
;
A
#
# COMPACT_ATOMS: atom_id res chain seq x y z
N MET A 1 11.46 -12.95 -39.54
CA MET A 1 10.85 -12.75 -38.21
C MET A 1 9.60 -13.59 -38.18
N ALA A 2 9.52 -14.61 -37.30
CA ALA A 2 8.35 -15.47 -37.22
C ALA A 2 7.24 -14.73 -36.48
N ASN A 3 6.11 -14.49 -37.13
CA ASN A 3 4.89 -14.07 -36.45
C ASN A 3 4.40 -15.26 -35.63
N PRO A 4 4.24 -15.13 -34.30
CA PRO A 4 3.62 -16.19 -33.52
C PRO A 4 2.18 -16.36 -34.00
N ASP A 5 1.82 -17.61 -34.31
CA ASP A 5 0.48 -18.01 -34.72
C ASP A 5 -0.51 -17.66 -33.61
N SER A 6 -1.50 -16.82 -33.92
CA SER A 6 -2.52 -16.35 -32.98
C SER A 6 -3.45 -17.46 -32.46
N SER A 7 -3.30 -18.70 -32.97
CA SER A 7 -4.06 -19.88 -32.55
C SER A 7 -3.40 -20.69 -31.42
N ILE A 8 -2.20 -20.32 -30.97
CA ILE A 8 -1.53 -21.01 -29.86
C ILE A 8 -2.15 -20.53 -28.54
N GLU A 9 -3.19 -21.22 -28.08
CA GLU A 9 -3.64 -21.12 -26.70
C GLU A 9 -2.58 -21.74 -25.77
N LEU A 10 -1.84 -20.88 -25.06
CA LEU A 10 -0.95 -21.33 -24.00
C LEU A 10 -1.78 -22.04 -22.91
N PRO A 11 -1.30 -23.15 -22.33
CA PRO A 11 -1.98 -23.81 -21.21
C PRO A 11 -2.25 -22.79 -20.11
N LYS A 12 -3.47 -22.76 -19.57
CA LYS A 12 -3.80 -21.95 -18.39
C LYS A 12 -2.82 -22.30 -17.28
N THR A 13 -1.88 -21.41 -17.00
CA THR A 13 -1.02 -21.55 -15.84
C THR A 13 -1.92 -21.43 -14.60
N SER A 14 -1.84 -22.38 -13.68
CA SER A 14 -2.62 -22.39 -12.44
C SER A 14 -2.26 -21.25 -11.47
N VAL A 15 -1.35 -20.36 -11.86
CA VAL A 15 -0.82 -19.31 -11.00
C VAL A 15 -1.62 -18.04 -11.22
N VAL A 16 -2.41 -17.67 -10.22
CA VAL A 16 -3.10 -16.38 -10.18
C VAL A 16 -2.21 -15.40 -9.42
N CYS A 17 -1.60 -14.45 -10.13
CA CYS A 17 -0.70 -13.46 -9.54
C CYS A 17 -0.99 -12.05 -10.06
N LYS A 18 -0.45 -11.04 -9.35
CA LYS A 18 -0.47 -9.65 -9.82
C LYS A 18 0.24 -9.57 -11.20
N PRO A 19 -0.22 -8.73 -12.15
CA PRO A 19 -1.22 -7.67 -12.00
C PRO A 19 -2.67 -8.12 -12.32
N SER A 20 -2.99 -9.41 -12.28
CA SER A 20 -4.39 -9.85 -12.47
C SER A 20 -5.30 -9.33 -11.37
N GLU A 21 -6.45 -8.74 -11.72
CA GLU A 21 -7.47 -8.28 -10.75
C GLU A 21 -7.93 -9.44 -9.86
N GLY A 22 -8.06 -10.64 -10.44
CA GLY A 22 -8.41 -11.85 -9.69
C GLY A 22 -7.42 -12.17 -8.57
N ALA A 23 -6.15 -11.81 -8.69
CA ALA A 23 -5.18 -11.99 -7.60
C ALA A 23 -5.48 -11.08 -6.40
N PHE A 24 -5.87 -9.82 -6.65
CA PHE A 24 -6.24 -8.87 -5.60
C PHE A 24 -7.56 -9.28 -4.93
N GLU A 25 -8.56 -9.66 -5.73
CA GLU A 25 -9.85 -10.11 -5.20
C GLU A 25 -9.72 -11.33 -4.27
N GLN A 26 -8.82 -12.26 -4.58
CA GLN A 26 -8.53 -13.40 -3.71
C GLN A 26 -7.94 -12.94 -2.38
N VAL A 27 -6.99 -12.00 -2.39
CA VAL A 27 -6.44 -11.41 -1.17
C VAL A 27 -7.53 -10.70 -0.36
N PHE A 28 -8.45 -9.99 -1.01
CA PHE A 28 -9.54 -9.30 -0.31
C PHE A 28 -10.43 -10.27 0.46
N LYS A 29 -10.77 -11.41 -0.16
CA LYS A 29 -11.55 -12.48 0.45
C LYS A 29 -10.79 -13.17 1.58
N MET A 30 -9.52 -13.51 1.36
CA MET A 30 -8.68 -14.23 2.33
C MET A 30 -8.39 -13.39 3.58
N ALA A 31 -8.11 -12.09 3.39
CA ALA A 31 -7.73 -11.18 4.47
C ALA A 31 -8.92 -10.39 5.06
N ASN A 32 -10.13 -10.55 4.50
CA ASN A 32 -11.34 -9.80 4.88
C ASN A 32 -11.12 -8.27 4.91
N ILE A 33 -10.47 -7.73 3.88
CA ILE A 33 -10.13 -6.31 3.79
C ILE A 33 -11.14 -5.54 2.93
N ASN A 34 -11.41 -4.29 3.32
CA ASN A 34 -12.17 -3.36 2.50
C ASN A 34 -11.20 -2.59 1.58
N PRO A 35 -11.25 -2.75 0.25
CA PRO A 35 -10.30 -2.12 -0.65
C PRO A 35 -10.29 -0.59 -0.51
N LYS A 36 -11.46 0.03 -0.33
CA LYS A 36 -11.61 1.49 -0.18
C LYS A 36 -11.05 2.06 1.13
N LYS A 37 -10.57 1.21 2.03
CA LYS A 37 -9.92 1.59 3.29
C LYS A 37 -8.52 0.99 3.42
N THR A 38 -7.96 0.46 2.33
CA THR A 38 -6.69 -0.26 2.34
C THR A 38 -5.66 0.48 1.51
N LEU A 39 -4.47 0.69 2.10
CA LEU A 39 -3.28 1.16 1.39
C LEU A 39 -2.56 -0.01 0.73
N PHE A 40 -2.10 0.19 -0.50
CA PHE A 40 -1.36 -0.79 -1.28
C PHE A 40 -0.03 -0.21 -1.76
N PHE A 41 1.06 -0.78 -1.27
CA PHE A 41 2.43 -0.41 -1.62
C PHE A 41 3.01 -1.44 -2.59
N ASP A 42 3.57 -0.98 -3.71
CA ASP A 42 4.22 -1.83 -4.71
C ASP A 42 5.22 -0.99 -5.53
N ASP A 43 6.27 -1.62 -6.06
CA ASP A 43 7.28 -0.98 -6.92
C ASP A 43 6.93 -1.12 -8.42
N SER A 44 5.99 -2.01 -8.76
CA SER A 44 5.54 -2.19 -10.14
C SER A 44 4.33 -1.33 -10.48
N ILE A 45 4.50 -0.42 -11.45
CA ILE A 45 3.39 0.41 -11.95
C ILE A 45 2.18 -0.40 -12.44
N ARG A 46 2.42 -1.58 -13.05
CA ARG A 46 1.31 -2.47 -13.49
C ARG A 46 0.47 -2.97 -12.32
N ASN A 47 1.12 -3.27 -11.19
CA ASN A 47 0.44 -3.71 -9.98
C ASN A 47 -0.32 -2.53 -9.35
N ILE A 48 0.30 -1.34 -9.30
CA ILE A 48 -0.30 -0.12 -8.78
C ILE A 48 -1.58 0.25 -9.55
N GLN A 49 -1.51 0.30 -10.89
CA GLN A 49 -2.67 0.63 -11.72
C GLN A 49 -3.82 -0.37 -11.52
N THR A 50 -3.50 -1.66 -11.36
CA THR A 50 -4.51 -2.69 -11.06
C THR A 50 -5.09 -2.49 -9.67
N GLY A 51 -4.25 -2.26 -8.66
CA GLY A 51 -4.67 -1.94 -7.30
C GLY A 51 -5.64 -0.76 -7.27
N LYS A 52 -5.35 0.28 -8.04
CA LYS A 52 -6.21 1.46 -8.18
C LYS A 52 -7.58 1.10 -8.77
N ARG A 53 -7.62 0.31 -9.85
CA ARG A 53 -8.88 -0.12 -10.49
C ARG A 53 -9.76 -0.94 -9.55
N VAL A 54 -9.16 -1.82 -8.74
CA VAL A 54 -9.91 -2.64 -7.76
C VAL A 54 -10.27 -1.87 -6.48
N GLY A 55 -9.97 -0.57 -6.42
CA GLY A 55 -10.44 0.35 -5.38
C GLY A 55 -9.50 0.56 -4.20
N LEU A 56 -8.24 0.14 -4.30
CA LEU A 56 -7.22 0.39 -3.27
C LEU A 56 -6.71 1.84 -3.36
N HIS A 57 -6.21 2.35 -2.22
CA HIS A 57 -5.37 3.54 -2.19
C HIS A 57 -3.93 3.16 -2.46
N THR A 58 -3.28 3.73 -3.47
CA THR A 58 -2.01 3.19 -3.98
C THR A 58 -0.80 4.05 -3.66
N VAL A 59 0.30 3.41 -3.28
CA VAL A 59 1.59 4.04 -3.04
C VAL A 59 2.64 3.38 -3.92
N TRP A 60 3.10 4.09 -4.94
CA TRP A 60 4.14 3.61 -5.84
C TRP A 60 5.52 3.90 -5.25
N VAL A 61 6.23 2.84 -4.89
CA VAL A 61 7.52 2.91 -4.21
C VAL A 61 8.67 2.81 -5.22
N GLY A 62 9.76 3.54 -4.99
CA GLY A 62 10.94 3.53 -5.86
C GLY A 62 10.98 4.67 -6.88
N THR A 63 10.08 5.65 -6.77
CA THR A 63 10.02 6.79 -7.69
C THR A 63 9.49 8.06 -7.00
N SER A 64 9.97 9.21 -7.45
CA SER A 64 9.38 10.52 -7.13
C SER A 64 8.45 11.02 -8.23
N HIS A 65 8.36 10.30 -9.36
CA HIS A 65 7.52 10.66 -10.49
C HIS A 65 6.04 10.41 -10.19
N ARG A 66 5.21 11.43 -10.42
CA ARG A 66 3.76 11.31 -10.33
C ARG A 66 3.20 10.91 -11.68
N GLU A 67 2.45 9.82 -11.72
CA GLU A 67 1.77 9.32 -12.90
C GLU A 67 0.25 9.32 -12.67
N GLU A 68 -0.51 9.48 -13.74
CA GLU A 68 -1.96 9.37 -13.68
C GLU A 68 -2.40 7.97 -13.20
N GLY A 69 -3.32 7.92 -12.24
CA GLY A 69 -3.75 6.65 -11.65
C GLY A 69 -2.91 6.16 -10.46
N VAL A 70 -1.97 6.97 -9.97
CA VAL A 70 -1.22 6.73 -8.72
C VAL A 70 -1.66 7.74 -7.66
N ASP A 71 -2.06 7.28 -6.46
CA ASP A 71 -2.44 8.21 -5.39
C ASP A 71 -1.23 8.91 -4.77
N ILE A 72 -0.15 8.15 -4.51
CA ILE A 72 1.06 8.64 -3.85
C ILE A 72 2.29 8.00 -4.51
N ALA A 73 3.33 8.79 -4.76
CA ALA A 73 4.66 8.31 -5.16
C ALA A 73 5.65 8.51 -4.01
N LEU A 74 6.50 7.51 -3.76
CA LEU A 74 7.48 7.48 -2.69
C LEU A 74 8.82 6.95 -3.20
N GLU A 75 9.87 7.76 -3.15
CA GLU A 75 11.19 7.35 -3.68
C GLU A 75 11.81 6.19 -2.88
N HIS A 76 11.68 6.21 -1.56
CA HIS A 76 12.17 5.16 -0.67
C HIS A 76 11.14 4.80 0.39
N ILE A 77 10.92 3.51 0.63
CA ILE A 77 9.95 3.03 1.63
C ILE A 77 10.21 3.54 3.05
N HIS A 78 11.48 3.87 3.35
CA HIS A 78 11.89 4.46 4.62
C HIS A 78 11.25 5.82 4.91
N ASN A 79 10.82 6.54 3.87
CA ASN A 79 10.23 7.87 3.97
C ASN A 79 8.71 7.83 4.22
N ILE A 80 8.16 6.66 4.56
CA ILE A 80 6.72 6.47 4.75
C ILE A 80 6.16 7.33 5.88
N ARG A 81 6.95 7.61 6.92
CA ARG A 81 6.50 8.41 8.06
C ARG A 81 6.31 9.87 7.67
N GLU A 82 7.19 10.39 6.82
CA GLU A 82 7.13 11.74 6.28
C GLU A 82 6.03 11.88 5.23
N ALA A 83 5.84 10.84 4.39
CA ALA A 83 4.86 10.86 3.32
C ALA A 83 3.42 10.59 3.79
N LEU A 84 3.27 9.79 4.86
CA LEU A 84 1.99 9.36 5.42
C LEU A 84 1.99 9.47 6.95
N PRO A 85 2.21 10.68 7.51
CA PRO A 85 2.34 10.88 8.96
C PRO A 85 1.08 10.43 9.72
N GLN A 86 -0.09 10.52 9.09
CA GLN A 86 -1.37 10.15 9.69
C GLN A 86 -1.46 8.68 10.11
N LEU A 87 -0.61 7.79 9.58
CA LEU A 87 -0.56 6.40 10.02
C LEU A 87 0.01 6.26 11.45
N TRP A 88 0.70 7.28 11.96
CA TRP A 88 1.32 7.29 13.28
C TRP A 88 0.58 8.14 14.32
N ASP A 89 -0.44 8.93 13.93
CA ASP A 89 -1.14 9.87 14.83
C ASP A 89 -1.58 9.21 16.15
N ALA A 90 -2.21 8.03 16.07
CA ALA A 90 -2.68 7.31 17.27
C ALA A 90 -1.55 6.82 18.19
N VAL A 91 -0.37 6.53 17.64
CA VAL A 91 0.82 6.12 18.40
C VAL A 91 1.46 7.34 19.06
N ASP A 92 1.60 8.42 18.30
CA ASP A 92 2.21 9.66 18.77
C ASP A 92 1.35 10.34 19.85
N ASP A 93 0.02 10.28 19.74
CA ASP A 93 -0.89 10.81 20.77
C ASP A 93 -0.82 10.01 22.07
N LYS A 94 -0.78 8.67 22.01
CA LYS A 94 -0.54 7.84 23.20
C LYS A 94 0.81 8.13 23.84
N ALA A 95 1.86 8.31 23.03
CA ALA A 95 3.18 8.64 23.53
C ALA A 95 3.22 10.00 24.23
N LYS A 96 2.53 11.02 23.68
CA LYS A 96 2.36 12.33 24.32
C LYS A 96 1.59 12.25 25.64
N GLU A 97 0.54 11.45 25.70
CA GLU A 97 -0.25 11.26 26.92
C GLU A 97 0.61 10.65 28.04
N ILE A 98 1.36 9.58 27.74
CA ILE A 98 2.26 8.93 28.71
C ILE A 98 3.30 9.92 29.24
N ARG A 99 3.96 10.69 28.35
CA ARG A 99 4.96 11.70 28.74
C ARG A 99 4.35 12.78 29.63
N THR A 100 3.14 13.24 29.31
CA THR A 100 2.42 14.23 30.12
C THR A 100 2.14 13.69 31.52
N ARG A 101 1.63 12.45 31.64
CA ARG A 101 1.37 11.82 32.95
C ARG A 101 2.64 11.66 33.79
N GLN A 102 3.76 11.27 33.18
CA GLN A 102 5.05 11.14 33.87
C GLN A 102 5.56 12.49 34.39
N LYS A 103 5.45 13.55 33.60
CA LYS A 103 5.84 14.90 34.02
C LYS A 103 5.03 15.39 35.22
N VAL A 104 3.70 15.23 35.18
CA VAL A 104 2.81 15.59 36.29
C VAL A 104 3.15 14.81 37.56
N ALA A 105 3.45 13.51 37.44
CA ALA A 105 3.84 12.68 38.58
C ALA A 105 5.15 13.17 39.24
N ILE A 106 6.16 13.54 38.45
CA ILE A 106 7.44 14.07 38.99
C ILE A 106 7.23 15.41 39.69
N GLU A 107 6.43 16.31 39.11
CA GLU A 107 6.17 17.65 39.68
C GLU A 107 5.35 17.62 40.99
N THR A 108 4.53 16.58 41.19
CA THR A 108 3.68 16.45 42.39
C THR A 108 4.42 15.80 43.58
N ILE A 109 5.60 15.20 43.35
CA ILE A 109 6.40 14.54 44.39
C ILE A 109 7.45 15.50 45.01
N ALA A 110 7.56 16.73 44.49
CA ALA A 110 8.51 17.76 44.92
C ALA A 110 7.92 18.74 45.95
#